data_AF-A0A822FKC9-F1
#
_entry.id   AF-A0A822FKC9-F1
#
_cell.length_a   1.000
_cell.length_b   1.000
_cell.length_c   1.000
_cell.angle_alpha   90.00
_cell.angle_beta   90.00
_cell.angle_gamma   90.00
#
_symmetry.space_group_name_H-M   'P 1'
#
loop_
_entity.id
_entity.type
_entity.pdbx_description
1 polymer ?
#
loop_
_entity_poly.entity_id
_entity_poly.type
_entity_poly.pdbx_seq_one_letter_code
_entity_poly.pdbx_strand_id
1 'polypeptide(L)'
;VQNMWRTVHKLQKSLTDQVGPRRVADLIKNRIDKFKVHIPLLQVICNPGLKERHWDQMSHLVGLVLPHDETASLSDLIELGLAKYVDKLDEIGGSASKEYSLEKAMSKMKEEWNEMLFTFVKYRDTSAYILSAVDDIQLMLDDHIIKAQTMLGSPFIKPLEDDMRTWCDRLTLLQDIIDIWLKVQAAWLYLEPIFSSDDIVNQMPEEGRKFSTVDNHWKEIMINAVKDSHVLVATNQPGMLEKLREGFRLLEEIQKGLNNYLEKKRLFFPR
;
A
#
# COMPACT_ATOMS: atom_id res chain seq x y z
N VAL A 1 8.37 -15.06 31.34
CA VAL A 1 9.27 -16.15 31.81
C VAL A 1 10.71 -15.70 32.10
N GLN A 2 11.39 -15.00 31.18
CA GLN A 2 12.77 -14.50 31.36
C GLN A 2 12.97 -13.72 32.68
N ASN A 3 12.06 -12.78 32.97
CA ASN A 3 12.12 -11.95 34.18
C ASN A 3 11.92 -12.78 35.46
N MET A 4 10.97 -13.72 35.47
CA MET A 4 10.75 -14.63 36.60
C MET A 4 11.99 -15.46 36.91
N TRP A 5 12.66 -15.98 35.87
CA TRP A 5 13.91 -16.72 36.04
C TRP A 5 15.02 -15.86 36.66
N ARG A 6 15.21 -14.62 36.17
CA ARG A 6 16.20 -13.67 36.72
C ARG A 6 15.91 -13.35 38.18
N THR A 7 14.65 -13.09 38.52
CA THR A 7 14.21 -12.81 39.89
C THR A 7 14.49 -13.99 40.81
N VAL A 8 14.10 -15.20 40.43
CA VAL A 8 14.32 -16.41 41.24
C VAL A 8 15.81 -16.75 41.35
N HIS A 9 16.60 -16.53 40.30
CA HIS A 9 18.05 -16.71 40.35
C HIS A 9 18.73 -15.72 41.32
N LYS A 10 18.26 -14.48 41.37
CA LYS A 10 18.72 -13.48 42.35
C LYS A 10 18.33 -13.86 43.77
N LEU A 11 17.08 -14.30 43.99
CA LEU A 11 16.59 -14.78 45.28
C LEU A 11 17.37 -16.00 45.78
N GLN A 12 17.69 -16.95 44.89
CA GLN A 12 18.52 -18.11 45.20
C GLN A 12 19.91 -17.69 45.73
N LYS A 13 20.51 -16.63 45.15
CA LYS A 13 21.80 -16.10 45.57
C LYS A 13 21.75 -15.28 46.85
N SER A 14 20.64 -14.59 47.13
CA SER A 14 20.51 -13.75 48.33
C SER A 14 20.05 -14.53 49.57
N LEU A 15 19.40 -15.69 49.39
CA LEU A 15 18.86 -16.50 50.48
C LEU A 15 19.81 -17.62 50.91
N THR A 16 21.12 -17.47 50.70
CA THR A 16 22.11 -18.53 50.97
C THR A 16 22.07 -19.03 52.40
N ASP A 17 21.76 -18.15 53.35
CA ASP A 17 21.80 -18.40 54.79
C ASP A 17 20.44 -18.87 55.35
N GLN A 18 19.39 -18.87 54.52
CA GLN A 18 18.03 -19.24 54.92
C GLN A 18 17.59 -20.54 54.23
N VAL A 19 17.82 -21.67 54.89
CA VAL A 19 17.62 -23.02 54.31
C VAL A 19 16.20 -23.23 53.75
N GLY A 20 15.16 -22.85 54.50
CA GLY A 20 13.76 -23.00 54.08
C GLY A 20 13.41 -22.17 52.83
N PRO A 21 13.56 -20.83 52.89
CA PRO A 21 13.34 -19.94 51.74
C PRO A 21 14.19 -20.29 50.51
N ARG A 22 15.45 -20.70 50.70
CA ARG A 22 16.33 -21.16 49.62
C ARG A 22 15.78 -22.39 48.91
N ARG A 23 15.29 -23.39 49.67
CA ARG A 23 14.69 -24.60 49.11
C ARG A 23 13.46 -24.29 48.24
N VAL A 24 12.65 -23.30 48.63
CA VAL A 24 11.51 -22.82 47.82
C VAL A 24 12.01 -22.14 46.54
N ALA A 25 13.04 -21.29 46.62
CA ALA A 25 13.63 -20.65 45.44
C ALA A 25 14.20 -21.69 44.45
N ASP A 26 14.90 -22.72 44.94
CA ASP A 26 15.41 -23.82 44.12
C ASP A 26 14.26 -24.61 43.44
N LEU A 27 13.18 -24.90 44.18
CA LEU A 27 12.00 -25.58 43.63
C LEU A 27 11.36 -24.76 42.49
N ILE A 28 11.15 -23.46 42.71
CA ILE A 28 10.56 -22.57 41.70
C ILE A 28 11.49 -22.46 40.49
N LYS A 29 12.80 -22.34 40.70
CA LYS A 29 13.78 -22.30 39.61
C LYS A 29 13.70 -23.56 38.75
N ASN A 30 13.70 -24.72 39.38
CA ASN A 30 13.59 -26.01 38.68
C ASN A 30 12.27 -26.11 37.88
N ARG A 31 11.15 -25.59 38.41
CA ARG A 31 9.88 -25.52 37.66
C ARG A 31 9.99 -24.60 36.44
N ILE A 32 10.62 -23.42 36.60
CA ILE A 32 10.83 -22.48 35.49
C ILE A 32 11.76 -23.08 34.44
N ASP A 33 12.84 -23.76 34.84
CA ASP A 33 13.79 -24.39 33.92
C ASP A 33 13.14 -25.53 33.13
N LYS A 34 12.28 -26.35 33.76
CA LYS A 34 11.48 -27.35 33.05
C LYS A 34 10.51 -26.70 32.06
N PHE A 35 9.82 -25.63 32.44
CA PHE A 35 8.88 -24.94 31.56
C PHE A 35 9.58 -24.28 30.36
N LYS A 36 10.80 -23.74 30.56
CA LYS A 36 11.57 -23.08 29.51
C LYS A 36 11.82 -23.93 28.27
N VAL A 37 11.92 -25.25 28.43
CA VAL A 37 12.13 -26.18 27.31
C VAL A 37 10.96 -26.14 26.32
N HIS A 38 9.76 -25.78 26.78
CA HIS A 38 8.55 -25.70 25.95
C HIS A 38 8.33 -24.31 25.32
N ILE A 39 9.16 -23.32 25.62
CA ILE A 39 9.00 -21.95 25.09
C ILE A 39 9.12 -21.90 23.56
N PRO A 40 10.09 -22.57 22.91
CA PRO A 40 10.16 -22.56 21.45
C PRO A 40 8.89 -23.12 20.80
N LEU A 41 8.37 -24.22 21.34
CA LEU A 41 7.12 -24.82 20.87
C LEU A 41 5.94 -23.84 20.99
N LEU A 42 5.82 -23.16 22.14
CA LEU A 42 4.83 -22.09 22.35
C LEU A 42 4.99 -20.94 21.34
N GLN A 43 6.21 -20.51 21.07
CA GLN A 43 6.46 -19.41 20.12
C GLN A 43 5.98 -19.76 18.71
N VAL A 44 6.13 -21.02 18.31
CA VAL A 44 5.64 -21.50 17.01
C VAL A 44 4.11 -21.55 17.00
N ILE A 45 3.49 -22.25 17.95
CA ILE A 45 2.02 -22.49 17.99
C ILE A 45 1.23 -21.21 18.24
N CYS A 46 1.75 -20.28 19.05
CA CYS A 46 1.13 -18.99 19.32
C CYS A 46 1.47 -17.93 18.27
N ASN A 47 2.07 -18.31 17.13
CA ASN A 47 2.39 -17.35 16.09
C ASN A 47 1.12 -16.83 15.40
N PRO A 48 0.84 -15.51 15.45
CA PRO A 48 -0.36 -14.92 14.87
C PRO A 48 -0.41 -15.02 13.34
N GLY A 49 0.72 -15.33 12.68
CA GLY A 49 0.78 -15.57 11.25
C GLY A 49 0.33 -16.97 10.82
N LEU A 50 0.08 -17.87 11.77
CA LEU A 50 -0.45 -19.19 11.43
C LEU A 50 -1.85 -19.07 10.84
N LYS A 51 -2.06 -19.80 9.75
CA LYS A 51 -3.33 -19.95 9.03
C LYS A 51 -3.58 -21.44 8.88
N GLU A 52 -4.79 -21.85 8.51
CA GLU A 52 -5.16 -23.27 8.36
C GLU A 52 -4.14 -24.07 7.55
N ARG A 53 -3.67 -23.53 6.41
CA ARG A 53 -2.60 -24.16 5.59
C ARG A 53 -1.33 -24.52 6.36
N HIS A 54 -0.95 -23.70 7.35
CA HIS A 54 0.24 -23.93 8.18
C HIS A 54 -0.04 -25.03 9.19
N TRP A 55 -1.23 -25.04 9.79
CA TRP A 55 -1.68 -26.11 10.68
C TRP A 55 -1.79 -27.45 9.97
N ASP A 56 -2.22 -27.47 8.72
CA ASP A 56 -2.24 -28.67 7.87
C ASP A 56 -0.83 -29.20 7.60
N GLN A 57 0.12 -28.31 7.27
CA GLN A 57 1.53 -28.68 7.09
C GLN A 57 2.13 -29.25 8.37
N MET A 58 1.86 -28.61 9.52
CA MET A 58 2.32 -29.10 10.83
C MET A 58 1.70 -30.46 11.17
N SER A 59 0.40 -30.64 10.91
CA SER A 59 -0.32 -31.89 11.16
C SER A 59 0.23 -33.03 10.29
N HIS A 60 0.46 -32.77 9.00
CA HIS A 60 1.09 -33.74 8.10
C HIS A 60 2.52 -34.10 8.54
N LEU A 61 3.28 -33.13 9.05
CA LEU A 61 4.65 -33.33 9.52
C LEU A 61 4.73 -34.20 10.79
N VAL A 62 3.78 -34.00 11.71
CA VAL A 62 3.67 -34.77 12.95
C VAL A 62 2.98 -36.12 12.71
N GLY A 63 2.18 -36.25 11.65
CA GLY A 63 1.37 -37.43 11.35
C GLY A 63 0.10 -37.53 12.20
N LEU A 64 -0.31 -36.43 12.84
CA LEU A 64 -1.46 -36.33 13.73
C LEU A 64 -2.19 -35.02 13.43
N VAL A 65 -3.51 -35.01 13.56
CA VAL A 65 -4.29 -33.77 13.47
C VAL A 65 -4.02 -32.93 14.70
N LEU A 66 -3.42 -31.75 14.51
CA LEU A 66 -3.10 -30.86 15.62
C LEU A 66 -4.34 -30.07 16.06
N PRO A 67 -4.71 -30.13 17.36
CA PRO A 67 -5.76 -29.29 17.89
C PRO A 67 -5.27 -27.84 17.90
N HIS A 68 -5.99 -26.97 17.19
CA HIS A 68 -5.67 -25.55 17.05
C HIS A 68 -6.88 -24.65 17.29
N ASP A 69 -7.94 -25.20 17.91
CA ASP A 69 -9.09 -24.45 18.36
C ASP A 69 -8.85 -23.81 19.75
N GLU A 70 -9.78 -22.97 20.20
CA GLU A 70 -9.69 -22.28 21.49
C GLU A 70 -9.69 -23.22 22.71
N THR A 71 -9.97 -24.51 22.52
CA THR A 71 -10.00 -25.51 23.59
C THR A 71 -8.66 -26.22 23.77
N ALA A 72 -7.75 -26.10 22.80
CA ALA A 72 -6.43 -26.72 22.83
C ALA A 72 -5.53 -26.08 23.89
N SER A 73 -4.96 -26.91 24.77
CA SER A 73 -3.97 -26.48 25.76
C SER A 73 -2.54 -26.85 25.35
N LEU A 74 -1.56 -26.12 25.91
CA LEU A 74 -0.15 -26.48 25.75
C LEU A 74 0.15 -27.90 26.29
N SER A 75 -0.58 -28.34 27.33
CA SER A 75 -0.39 -29.69 27.88
C SER A 75 -0.72 -30.74 26.82
N ASP A 76 -1.82 -30.56 26.10
CA ASP A 76 -2.26 -31.47 25.04
C ASP A 76 -1.18 -31.57 23.95
N LEU A 77 -0.61 -30.43 23.55
CA LEU A 77 0.45 -30.37 22.54
C LEU A 77 1.78 -30.98 23.02
N ILE A 78 2.09 -30.89 24.31
CA ILE A 78 3.27 -31.56 24.90
C ILE A 78 3.05 -33.08 24.95
N GLU A 79 1.85 -33.53 25.33
CA GLU A 79 1.48 -34.94 25.41
C GLU A 79 1.48 -35.62 24.03
N LEU A 80 1.09 -34.88 22.98
CA LEU A 80 1.23 -35.30 21.59
C LEU A 80 2.70 -35.37 21.10
N GLY A 81 3.66 -34.97 21.93
CA GLY A 81 5.09 -35.16 21.67
C GLY A 81 5.67 -34.17 20.65
N LEU A 82 5.00 -33.02 20.41
CA LEU A 82 5.47 -32.00 19.46
C LEU A 82 6.86 -31.44 19.80
N ALA A 83 7.32 -31.59 21.04
CA ALA A 83 8.67 -31.21 21.47
C ALA A 83 9.79 -31.83 20.60
N LYS A 84 9.55 -33.00 19.99
CA LYS A 84 10.52 -33.68 19.11
C LYS A 84 10.58 -33.08 17.70
N TYR A 85 9.58 -32.29 17.32
CA TYR A 85 9.41 -31.72 15.98
C TYR A 85 9.66 -30.21 15.96
N VAL A 86 10.03 -29.61 17.10
CA VAL A 86 10.16 -28.15 17.29
C VAL A 86 10.95 -27.50 16.17
N ASP A 87 12.12 -28.03 15.80
CA ASP A 87 12.96 -27.41 14.76
C ASP A 87 12.24 -27.34 13.40
N LYS A 88 11.49 -28.39 13.05
CA LYS A 88 10.73 -28.44 11.79
C LYS A 88 9.46 -27.59 11.84
N LEU A 89 8.81 -27.53 13.00
CA LEU A 89 7.65 -26.67 13.22
C LEU A 89 8.07 -25.19 13.20
N ASP A 90 9.28 -24.89 13.69
CA ASP A 90 9.85 -23.54 13.66
C ASP A 90 10.12 -23.06 12.24
N GLU A 91 10.51 -23.93 11.30
CA GLU A 91 10.59 -23.58 9.87
C GLU A 91 9.23 -23.13 9.32
N ILE A 92 8.15 -23.86 9.63
CA ILE A 92 6.78 -23.51 9.21
C ILE A 92 6.34 -22.20 9.90
N GLY A 93 6.58 -22.07 11.19
CA GLY A 93 6.33 -20.83 11.95
C GLY A 93 7.13 -19.64 11.41
N GLY A 94 8.35 -19.86 10.94
CA GLY A 94 9.17 -18.87 10.27
C GLY A 94 8.52 -18.37 8.99
N SER A 95 8.06 -19.27 8.11
CA SER A 95 7.32 -18.92 6.89
C SER A 95 6.06 -18.12 7.22
N ALA A 96 5.25 -18.62 8.16
CA ALA A 96 4.02 -17.96 8.60
C ALA A 96 4.27 -16.54 9.13
N SER A 97 5.35 -16.33 9.89
CA SER A 97 5.74 -15.00 10.37
C SER A 97 6.08 -14.04 9.24
N LYS A 98 6.78 -14.53 8.20
CA LYS A 98 7.17 -13.73 7.03
C LYS A 98 5.95 -13.37 6.18
N GLU A 99 5.07 -14.33 5.93
CA GLU A 99 3.80 -14.11 5.24
C GLU A 99 2.93 -13.07 5.97
N TYR A 100 2.79 -13.21 7.28
CA TYR A 100 2.04 -12.26 8.10
C TYR A 100 2.64 -10.86 8.11
N SER A 101 3.97 -10.75 8.07
CA SER A 101 4.66 -9.46 7.96
C SER A 101 4.34 -8.79 6.62
N LEU A 102 4.28 -9.56 5.52
CA LEU A 102 3.87 -9.05 4.22
C LEU A 102 2.40 -8.60 4.22
N GLU A 103 1.51 -9.41 4.79
CA GLU A 103 0.08 -9.10 4.91
C GLU A 103 -0.14 -7.79 5.69
N LYS A 104 0.57 -7.61 6.81
CA LYS A 104 0.54 -6.37 7.58
C LYS A 104 1.06 -5.17 6.81
N ALA A 105 2.20 -5.32 6.13
CA ALA A 105 2.76 -4.24 5.33
C ALA A 105 1.80 -3.83 4.20
N MET A 106 1.16 -4.81 3.55
CA MET A 106 0.16 -4.56 2.52
C MET A 106 -1.07 -3.85 3.06
N SER A 107 -1.61 -4.32 4.19
CA SER A 107 -2.80 -3.72 4.83
C SER A 107 -2.51 -2.28 5.24
N LYS A 108 -1.35 -2.04 5.85
CA LYS A 108 -0.91 -0.70 6.22
C LYS A 108 -0.79 0.23 5.00
N MET A 109 -0.19 -0.22 3.89
CA MET A 109 -0.14 0.58 2.67
C MET A 109 -1.55 0.95 2.20
N LYS A 110 -2.49 -0.01 2.15
CA LYS A 110 -3.89 0.27 1.75
C LYS A 110 -4.58 1.26 2.68
N GLU A 111 -4.38 1.15 3.99
CA GLU A 111 -4.94 2.07 4.98
C GLU A 111 -4.43 3.50 4.79
N GLU A 112 -3.14 3.68 4.51
CA GLU A 112 -2.55 5.01 4.27
C GLU A 112 -3.17 5.71 3.05
N TRP A 113 -3.63 4.96 2.04
CA TRP A 113 -4.32 5.51 0.87
C TRP A 113 -5.80 5.85 1.11
N ASN A 114 -6.45 5.27 2.11
CA ASN A 114 -7.86 5.52 2.38
C ASN A 114 -8.13 6.97 2.80
N GLU A 115 -7.18 7.59 3.49
CA GLU A 115 -7.30 8.97 3.99
C GLU A 115 -6.64 9.99 3.05
N MET A 116 -6.08 9.55 1.92
CA MET A 116 -5.35 10.43 1.01
C MET A 116 -6.32 11.19 0.10
N LEU A 117 -6.25 12.53 0.15
CA LEU A 117 -7.14 13.44 -0.57
C LEU A 117 -6.38 14.29 -1.58
N PHE A 118 -6.92 14.46 -2.78
CA PHE A 118 -6.50 15.52 -3.68
C PHE A 118 -6.92 16.89 -3.15
N THR A 119 -6.06 17.87 -3.35
CA THR A 119 -6.39 19.28 -3.11
C THR A 119 -6.76 19.94 -4.42
N PHE A 120 -7.88 20.66 -4.42
CA PHE A 120 -8.37 21.41 -5.58
C PHE A 120 -8.48 22.89 -5.26
N VAL A 121 -8.09 23.74 -6.21
CA VAL A 121 -8.24 25.19 -6.12
C VAL A 121 -9.07 25.71 -7.27
N LYS A 122 -9.87 26.75 -7.02
CA LYS A 122 -10.71 27.37 -8.06
C LYS A 122 -9.82 28.09 -9.08
N TYR A 123 -10.11 27.88 -10.36
CA TYR A 123 -9.38 28.55 -11.44
C TYR A 123 -10.06 29.88 -11.80
N ARG A 124 -9.43 31.00 -11.41
CA ARG A 124 -9.93 32.37 -11.66
C ARG A 124 -11.39 32.53 -11.21
N ASP A 125 -12.15 33.39 -11.89
CA ASP A 125 -13.59 33.57 -11.68
C ASP A 125 -14.45 32.53 -12.43
N THR A 126 -13.83 31.49 -13.00
CA THR A 126 -14.56 30.42 -13.71
C THR A 126 -15.20 29.42 -12.73
N SER A 127 -16.08 28.56 -13.21
CA SER A 127 -16.61 27.43 -12.43
C SER A 127 -15.66 26.22 -12.39
N ALA A 128 -14.47 26.32 -12.98
CA ALA A 128 -13.52 25.22 -13.05
C ALA A 128 -12.60 25.16 -11.82
N TYR A 129 -12.16 23.95 -11.49
CA TYR A 129 -11.15 23.68 -10.48
C TYR A 129 -9.89 23.13 -11.15
N ILE A 130 -8.76 23.21 -10.46
CA ILE A 130 -7.49 22.58 -10.84
C ILE A 130 -6.87 21.85 -9.65
N LEU A 131 -6.12 20.80 -9.95
CA LEU A 131 -5.34 20.01 -9.01
C LEU A 131 -4.20 20.87 -8.44
N SER A 132 -3.95 20.77 -7.14
CA SER A 132 -2.88 21.47 -6.43
C SER A 132 -2.25 20.57 -5.36
N ALA A 133 -1.04 20.91 -4.92
CA ALA A 133 -0.34 20.26 -3.81
C ALA A 133 -0.29 18.72 -3.91
N VAL A 134 0.18 18.19 -5.03
CA VAL A 134 0.26 16.73 -5.27
C VAL A 134 1.60 16.10 -4.91
N ASP A 135 2.58 16.90 -4.48
CA ASP A 135 3.95 16.43 -4.24
C ASP A 135 3.99 15.30 -3.19
N ASP A 136 3.24 15.43 -2.10
CA ASP A 136 3.15 14.40 -1.04
C ASP A 136 2.49 13.11 -1.55
N ILE A 137 1.50 13.24 -2.45
CA ILE A 137 0.82 12.10 -3.09
C ILE A 137 1.81 11.36 -4.01
N GLN A 138 2.56 12.09 -4.83
CA GLN A 138 3.57 11.51 -5.73
C GLN A 138 4.70 10.85 -4.94
N LEU A 139 5.18 11.47 -3.87
CA LEU A 139 6.20 10.90 -3.00
C LEU A 139 5.75 9.58 -2.36
N MET A 140 4.52 9.54 -1.82
CA MET A 140 3.95 8.30 -1.27
C MET A 140 3.77 7.24 -2.35
N LEU A 141 3.37 7.64 -3.56
CA LEU A 141 3.14 6.74 -4.68
C LEU A 141 4.42 6.04 -5.13
N ASP A 142 5.51 6.79 -5.32
CA ASP A 142 6.81 6.23 -5.67
C ASP A 142 7.30 5.21 -4.64
N ASP A 143 7.24 5.57 -3.36
CA ASP A 143 7.65 4.70 -2.26
C ASP A 143 6.78 3.43 -2.17
N HIS A 144 5.46 3.55 -2.31
CA HIS A 144 4.54 2.41 -2.24
C HIS A 144 4.64 1.50 -3.46
N ILE A 145 4.92 2.03 -4.66
CA ILE A 145 5.20 1.22 -5.85
C ILE A 145 6.47 0.39 -5.63
N ILE A 146 7.56 1.01 -5.17
CA ILE A 146 8.82 0.29 -4.91
C ILE A 146 8.64 -0.78 -3.83
N LYS A 147 7.92 -0.46 -2.75
CA LYS A 147 7.59 -1.41 -1.68
C LYS A 147 6.76 -2.58 -2.21
N ALA A 148 5.70 -2.34 -2.97
CA ALA A 148 4.85 -3.38 -3.54
C ALA A 148 5.65 -4.31 -4.47
N GLN A 149 6.48 -3.75 -5.36
CA GLN A 149 7.37 -4.53 -6.24
C GLN A 149 8.39 -5.36 -5.45
N THR A 150 8.96 -4.79 -4.38
CA THR A 150 9.89 -5.53 -3.50
C THR A 150 9.19 -6.69 -2.80
N MET A 151 7.95 -6.49 -2.35
CA MET A 151 7.14 -7.53 -1.72
C MET A 151 6.79 -8.66 -2.70
N LEU A 152 6.49 -8.33 -3.96
CA LEU A 152 6.30 -9.32 -5.04
C LEU A 152 7.54 -10.17 -5.32
N GLY A 153 8.74 -9.65 -5.02
CA GLY A 153 9.98 -10.43 -5.11
C GLY A 153 10.23 -11.38 -3.93
N SER A 154 9.40 -11.33 -2.88
CA SER A 154 9.58 -12.18 -1.70
C SER A 154 9.21 -13.64 -1.98
N PRO A 155 10.01 -14.64 -1.55
CA PRO A 155 9.65 -16.05 -1.70
C PRO A 155 8.39 -16.43 -0.90
N PHE A 156 7.99 -15.61 0.08
CA PHE A 156 6.81 -15.82 0.91
C PHE A 156 5.55 -15.12 0.37
N ILE A 157 5.60 -14.47 -0.79
CA ILE A 157 4.46 -13.72 -1.32
C ILE A 157 3.35 -14.61 -1.86
N LYS A 158 3.64 -15.86 -2.20
CA LYS A 158 2.74 -16.75 -2.97
C LYS A 158 1.28 -16.76 -2.50
N PRO A 159 0.95 -16.82 -1.20
CA PRO A 159 -0.45 -16.79 -0.74
C PRO A 159 -1.16 -15.43 -0.89
N LEU A 160 -0.41 -14.36 -1.12
CA LEU A 160 -0.86 -12.97 -1.24
C LEU A 160 -0.55 -12.38 -2.64
N GLU A 161 -0.01 -13.18 -3.55
CA GLU A 161 0.60 -12.68 -4.79
C GLU A 161 -0.43 -11.98 -5.68
N ASP A 162 -1.60 -12.59 -5.88
CA ASP A 162 -2.66 -12.03 -6.72
C ASP A 162 -3.17 -10.70 -6.17
N ASP A 163 -3.42 -10.62 -4.87
CA ASP A 163 -3.85 -9.40 -4.19
C ASP A 163 -2.77 -8.32 -4.29
N MET A 164 -1.50 -8.67 -4.05
CA MET A 164 -0.38 -7.73 -4.11
C MET A 164 -0.14 -7.23 -5.53
N ARG A 165 -0.25 -8.10 -6.53
CA ARG A 165 -0.11 -7.74 -7.94
C ARG A 165 -1.22 -6.78 -8.37
N THR A 166 -2.47 -7.10 -8.03
CA THR A 166 -3.62 -6.21 -8.26
C THR A 166 -3.41 -4.84 -7.61
N TRP A 167 -2.87 -4.83 -6.40
CA TRP A 167 -2.56 -3.58 -5.70
C TRP A 167 -1.42 -2.80 -6.35
N CYS A 168 -0.34 -3.47 -6.75
CA CYS A 168 0.77 -2.85 -7.47
C CYS A 168 0.31 -2.23 -8.79
N ASP A 169 -0.48 -2.97 -9.58
CA ASP A 169 -1.04 -2.50 -10.84
C ASP A 169 -1.95 -1.29 -10.62
N ARG A 170 -2.71 -1.27 -9.51
CA ARG A 170 -3.53 -0.11 -9.12
C ARG A 170 -2.68 1.13 -8.83
N LEU A 171 -1.56 0.99 -8.13
CA LEU A 171 -0.64 2.09 -7.85
C LEU A 171 0.05 2.60 -9.12
N THR A 172 0.49 1.70 -10.00
CA THR A 172 1.07 2.10 -11.30
C THR A 172 0.05 2.82 -12.18
N LEU A 173 -1.20 2.35 -12.22
CA LEU A 173 -2.28 3.05 -12.92
C LEU A 173 -2.52 4.46 -12.35
N LEU A 174 -2.48 4.59 -11.03
CA LEU A 174 -2.62 5.88 -10.35
C LEU A 174 -1.50 6.85 -10.76
N GLN A 175 -0.26 6.36 -10.87
CA GLN A 175 0.90 7.16 -11.31
C GLN A 175 0.69 7.68 -12.73
N ASP A 176 0.33 6.78 -13.65
CA ASP A 176 0.05 7.13 -15.04
C ASP A 176 -1.05 8.20 -15.15
N ILE A 177 -2.10 8.09 -14.35
CA ILE A 177 -3.21 9.06 -14.31
C ILE A 177 -2.72 10.41 -13.81
N ILE A 178 -2.00 10.47 -12.68
CA ILE A 178 -1.53 11.74 -12.12
C ILE A 178 -0.57 12.45 -13.09
N ASP A 179 0.36 11.71 -13.69
CA ASP A 179 1.35 12.28 -14.62
C ASP A 179 0.69 12.89 -15.86
N ILE A 180 -0.27 12.18 -16.47
CA ILE A 180 -0.99 12.72 -17.62
C ILE A 180 -1.95 13.85 -17.21
N TRP A 181 -2.57 13.76 -16.04
CA TRP A 181 -3.47 14.80 -15.53
C TRP A 181 -2.73 16.13 -15.38
N LEU A 182 -1.55 16.12 -14.76
CA LEU A 182 -0.73 17.33 -14.60
C LEU A 182 -0.28 17.91 -15.95
N LYS A 183 0.06 17.06 -16.93
CA LYS A 183 0.39 17.49 -18.29
C LYS A 183 -0.79 18.15 -19.00
N VAL A 184 -1.97 17.52 -18.93
CA VAL A 184 -3.22 18.08 -19.47
C VAL A 184 -3.52 19.42 -18.79
N GLN A 185 -3.41 19.49 -17.46
CA GLN A 185 -3.66 20.71 -16.69
C GLN A 185 -2.76 21.85 -17.16
N ALA A 186 -1.45 21.61 -17.27
CA ALA A 186 -0.48 22.63 -17.68
C ALA A 186 -0.78 23.16 -19.09
N ALA A 187 -1.06 22.27 -20.05
CA ALA A 187 -1.37 22.66 -21.42
C ALA A 187 -2.75 23.34 -21.53
N TRP A 188 -3.75 22.86 -20.80
CA TRP A 188 -5.09 23.44 -20.76
C TRP A 188 -5.06 24.86 -20.16
N LEU A 189 -4.33 25.07 -19.06
CA LEU A 189 -4.17 26.39 -18.43
C LEU A 189 -3.52 27.44 -19.34
N TYR A 190 -2.66 27.00 -20.26
CA TYR A 190 -2.04 27.86 -21.26
C TYR A 190 -2.99 28.19 -22.41
N LEU A 191 -3.79 27.22 -22.86
CA LEU A 191 -4.64 27.33 -24.05
C LEU A 191 -6.04 27.90 -23.76
N GLU A 192 -6.59 27.68 -22.57
CA GLU A 192 -7.92 28.17 -22.16
C GLU A 192 -8.11 29.68 -22.34
N PRO A 193 -7.16 30.55 -21.94
CA PRO A 193 -7.33 31.99 -22.08
C PRO A 193 -7.27 32.45 -23.54
N ILE A 194 -6.68 31.64 -24.42
CA ILE A 194 -6.49 31.93 -25.83
C ILE A 194 -7.73 31.50 -26.62
N PHE A 195 -8.20 30.28 -26.39
CA PHE A 195 -9.35 29.69 -27.08
C PHE A 195 -10.71 30.04 -26.46
N SER A 196 -10.74 30.79 -25.35
CA SER A 196 -11.95 31.45 -24.85
C SER A 196 -12.34 32.70 -25.65
N SER A 197 -11.45 33.20 -26.53
CA SER A 197 -11.76 34.32 -27.43
C SER A 197 -12.44 33.84 -28.71
N ASP A 198 -13.66 34.33 -28.96
CA ASP A 198 -14.41 34.04 -30.19
C ASP A 198 -13.63 34.40 -31.46
N ASP A 199 -12.80 35.46 -31.42
CA ASP A 199 -11.97 35.86 -32.56
C ASP A 199 -10.94 34.79 -32.94
N ILE A 200 -10.25 34.22 -31.95
CA ILE A 200 -9.27 33.15 -32.17
C ILE A 200 -9.99 31.88 -32.65
N VAL A 201 -11.13 31.54 -32.05
CA VAL A 201 -11.91 30.36 -32.47
C VAL A 201 -12.40 30.51 -33.92
N ASN A 202 -12.80 31.70 -34.34
CA ASN A 202 -13.19 31.97 -35.72
C ASN A 202 -12.01 31.91 -36.69
N GLN A 203 -10.81 32.28 -36.25
CA GLN A 203 -9.58 32.21 -37.05
C GLN A 203 -8.98 30.80 -37.12
N MET A 204 -9.21 29.97 -36.09
CA MET A 204 -8.68 28.61 -35.93
C MET A 204 -9.80 27.62 -35.54
N PRO A 205 -10.78 27.38 -36.44
CA PRO A 205 -11.99 26.63 -36.09
C PRO A 205 -11.74 25.14 -35.84
N GLU A 206 -10.72 24.54 -36.46
CA GLU A 206 -10.37 23.13 -36.21
C GLU A 206 -9.79 22.96 -34.81
N GLU A 207 -8.82 23.79 -34.43
CA GLU A 207 -8.22 23.81 -33.10
C GLU A 207 -9.25 24.18 -32.03
N GLY A 208 -10.16 25.13 -32.31
CA GLY A 208 -11.25 25.48 -31.40
C GLY A 208 -12.19 24.31 -31.11
N ARG A 209 -12.56 23.51 -32.12
CA ARG A 209 -13.37 22.29 -31.92
C ARG A 209 -12.64 21.23 -31.08
N LYS A 210 -11.35 21.04 -31.34
CA LYS A 210 -10.51 20.13 -30.53
C LYS A 210 -10.45 20.63 -29.08
N PHE A 211 -10.23 21.92 -28.87
CA PHE A 211 -10.15 22.52 -27.54
C PHE A 211 -11.46 22.34 -26.78
N SER A 212 -12.61 22.58 -27.41
CA SER A 212 -13.93 22.35 -26.80
C SER A 212 -14.14 20.89 -26.37
N THR A 213 -13.64 19.93 -27.15
CA THR A 213 -13.69 18.50 -26.78
C THR A 213 -12.85 18.24 -25.52
N VAL A 214 -11.62 18.74 -25.48
CA VAL A 214 -10.74 18.60 -24.30
C VAL A 214 -11.34 19.30 -23.07
N ASP A 215 -11.89 20.50 -23.23
CA ASP A 215 -12.49 21.28 -22.15
C ASP A 215 -13.70 20.57 -21.53
N ASN A 216 -14.52 19.91 -22.35
CA ASN A 216 -15.62 19.08 -21.86
C ASN A 216 -15.13 17.87 -21.06
N HIS A 217 -14.12 17.13 -21.57
CA HIS A 217 -13.51 16.02 -20.83
C HIS A 217 -12.89 16.49 -19.51
N TRP A 218 -12.17 17.61 -19.54
CA TRP A 218 -11.56 18.22 -18.36
C TRP A 218 -12.61 18.54 -17.30
N LYS A 219 -13.68 19.26 -17.68
CA LYS A 219 -14.76 19.63 -16.76
C LYS A 219 -15.45 18.41 -16.17
N GLU A 220 -15.75 17.39 -16.98
CA GLU A 220 -16.37 16.14 -16.50
C GLU A 220 -15.49 15.47 -15.42
N ILE A 221 -14.20 15.30 -15.71
CA ILE A 221 -13.23 14.68 -14.79
C ILE A 221 -13.11 15.49 -13.50
N MET A 222 -12.97 16.81 -13.61
CA MET A 222 -12.80 17.70 -12.44
C MET A 222 -14.06 17.74 -11.56
N ILE A 223 -15.26 17.77 -12.14
CA ILE A 223 -16.53 17.78 -11.37
C ILE A 223 -16.65 16.52 -10.51
N ASN A 224 -16.36 15.36 -11.11
CA ASN A 224 -16.42 14.09 -10.39
C ASN A 224 -15.31 13.97 -9.33
N ALA A 225 -14.10 14.42 -9.65
CA ALA A 225 -12.97 14.38 -8.72
C ALA A 225 -13.12 15.35 -7.54
N VAL A 226 -13.78 16.49 -7.74
CA VAL A 226 -14.10 17.43 -6.64
C VAL A 226 -15.25 16.92 -5.77
N LYS A 227 -16.18 16.13 -6.34
CA LYS A 227 -17.29 15.54 -5.59
C LYS A 227 -16.81 14.55 -4.52
N ASP A 228 -15.80 13.76 -4.84
CA ASP A 228 -15.11 12.89 -3.89
C ASP A 228 -13.60 12.96 -4.15
N SER A 229 -12.90 13.70 -3.28
CA SER A 229 -11.49 14.01 -3.44
C SER A 229 -10.55 12.91 -2.98
N HIS A 230 -11.05 11.79 -2.45
CA HIS A 230 -10.19 10.66 -2.12
C HIS A 230 -9.45 10.18 -3.37
N VAL A 231 -8.12 10.10 -3.30
CA VAL A 231 -7.27 9.86 -4.47
C VAL A 231 -7.68 8.59 -5.20
N LEU A 232 -7.94 7.50 -4.44
CA LEU A 232 -8.38 6.23 -5.00
C LEU A 232 -9.74 6.32 -5.67
N VAL A 233 -10.68 7.13 -5.15
CA VAL A 233 -12.02 7.27 -5.73
C VAL A 233 -11.98 8.16 -6.97
N ALA A 234 -11.34 9.34 -6.86
CA ALA A 234 -11.22 10.32 -7.93
C ALA A 234 -10.57 9.74 -9.19
N THR A 235 -9.59 8.84 -9.02
CA THR A 235 -8.88 8.17 -10.13
C THR A 235 -9.55 6.89 -10.62
N ASN A 236 -10.61 6.42 -9.95
CA ASN A 236 -11.38 5.25 -10.40
C ASN A 236 -12.48 5.58 -11.42
N GLN A 237 -12.45 6.78 -12.00
CA GLN A 237 -13.45 7.18 -12.99
C GLN A 237 -13.33 6.34 -14.28
N PRO A 238 -14.43 5.85 -14.85
CA PRO A 238 -14.40 5.02 -16.05
C PRO A 238 -13.72 5.72 -17.23
N GLY A 239 -12.68 5.07 -17.78
CA GLY A 239 -11.95 5.56 -18.95
C GLY A 239 -11.15 6.85 -18.72
N MET A 240 -10.94 7.26 -17.47
CA MET A 240 -10.26 8.52 -17.14
C MET A 240 -8.88 8.66 -17.77
N LEU A 241 -8.06 7.61 -17.68
CA LEU A 241 -6.72 7.62 -18.27
C LEU A 241 -6.76 7.87 -19.78
N GLU A 242 -7.68 7.21 -20.49
CA GLU A 242 -7.76 7.33 -21.94
C GLU A 242 -8.33 8.68 -22.37
N LYS A 243 -9.32 9.21 -21.64
CA LYS A 243 -9.81 10.58 -21.83
C LYS A 243 -8.69 11.61 -21.63
N LEU A 244 -7.85 11.45 -20.60
CA LEU A 244 -6.71 12.34 -20.34
C LEU A 244 -5.62 12.21 -21.41
N ARG A 245 -5.28 11.00 -21.85
CA ARG A 245 -4.31 10.77 -22.93
C ARG A 245 -4.77 11.35 -24.26
N GLU A 246 -6.03 11.12 -24.61
CA GLU A 246 -6.64 11.74 -25.80
C GLU A 246 -6.63 13.27 -25.67
N GLY A 247 -7.03 13.79 -24.50
CA GLY A 247 -7.01 15.21 -24.20
C GLY A 247 -5.63 15.81 -24.40
N PHE A 248 -4.59 15.20 -23.83
CA PHE A 248 -3.21 15.67 -23.97
C PHE A 248 -2.75 15.69 -25.43
N ARG A 249 -3.01 14.62 -26.19
CA ARG A 249 -2.68 14.57 -27.62
C ARG A 249 -3.35 15.70 -28.42
N LEU A 250 -4.63 15.96 -28.16
CA LEU A 250 -5.34 17.06 -28.80
C LEU A 250 -4.75 18.42 -28.43
N LEU A 251 -4.36 18.63 -27.17
CA LEU A 251 -3.69 19.85 -26.73
C LEU A 251 -2.33 20.07 -27.42
N GLU A 252 -1.55 19.01 -27.64
CA GLU A 252 -0.29 19.09 -28.40
C GLU A 252 -0.53 19.50 -29.87
N GLU A 253 -1.56 18.94 -30.50
CA GLU A 253 -1.95 19.33 -31.87
C GLU A 253 -2.39 20.80 -31.93
N ILE A 254 -3.20 21.25 -30.96
CA ILE A 254 -3.65 22.64 -30.84
C ILE A 254 -2.45 23.58 -30.65
N GLN A 255 -1.51 23.23 -29.77
CA GLN A 255 -0.33 24.05 -29.51
C GLN A 255 0.55 24.18 -30.75
N LYS A 256 0.71 23.10 -31.52
CA LYS A 256 1.41 23.13 -32.81
C LYS A 256 0.68 24.02 -33.84
N GLY A 257 -0.65 23.89 -33.94
CA GLY A 257 -1.47 24.74 -34.81
C GLY A 257 -1.35 26.22 -34.47
N LEU A 258 -1.42 26.53 -33.17
CA LEU A 258 -1.28 27.89 -32.65
C LEU A 258 0.09 28.49 -32.97
N ASN A 259 1.18 27.74 -32.77
CA ASN A 259 2.52 28.20 -33.12
C ASN A 259 2.65 28.51 -34.62
N ASN A 260 2.16 27.63 -35.49
CA ASN A 260 2.16 27.86 -36.93
C ASN A 260 1.35 29.11 -37.32
N TYR A 261 0.22 29.34 -36.65
CA TYR A 261 -0.62 30.51 -36.86
C TYR A 261 0.10 31.80 -36.46
N LEU A 262 0.73 31.81 -35.29
CA LEU A 262 1.51 32.95 -34.78
C LEU A 262 2.71 33.27 -35.68
N GLU A 263 3.42 32.26 -36.19
CA GLU A 263 4.52 32.45 -37.13
C GLU A 263 4.05 33.08 -38.46
N LYS A 264 2.91 32.62 -39.01
CA LYS A 264 2.31 33.23 -40.20
C LYS A 264 1.97 34.69 -39.96
N LYS A 265 1.28 35.01 -38.85
CA LYS A 265 0.97 36.41 -38.48
C LYS A 265 2.23 37.26 -38.35
N ARG A 266 3.33 36.71 -37.80
CA ARG A 266 4.61 37.43 -37.67
C ARG A 266 5.22 37.83 -39.02
N LEU A 267 5.02 37.03 -40.07
CA LEU A 267 5.48 37.36 -41.43
C LEU A 267 4.67 38.50 -42.06
N PHE A 268 3.39 38.65 -41.70
CA PHE A 268 2.53 39.73 -42.20
C PHE A 268 2.64 41.03 -41.41
N PHE A 269 3.19 41.00 -40.19
CA PHE A 269 3.46 42.17 -39.36
C PHE A 269 4.92 42.18 -38.86
N PRO A 270 5.92 42.45 -39.72
CA PRO A 270 7.30 42.66 -39.30
C PRO A 270 7.40 43.90 -38.40
N ARG A 271 8.18 43.81 -37.32
CA ARG A 271 8.39 44.91 -36.37
C ARG A 271 9.12 46.09 -36.98
#